data_AF-A0A1E5TEM9-F1
#
_entry.id   AF-A0A1E5TEM9-F1
#
_cell.length_a   1.000
_cell.length_b   1.000
_cell.length_c   1.000
_cell.angle_alpha   90.00
_cell.angle_beta   90.00
_cell.angle_gamma   90.00
#
_symmetry.space_group_name_H-M   'P 1'
#
loop_
_entity.id
_entity.type
_entity.pdbx_description
1 polymer ?
#
loop_
_entity_poly.entity_id
_entity_poly.type
_entity_poly.pdbx_seq_one_letter_code
_entity_poly.pdbx_strand_id
1 'polypeptide(L)'
;MPKKEDILNRKDSTITFPGSFWDKNITMPFSNVIFHFSTGGENAIGAYMLQIVRPTNHTFRIYSHGDDCYESISLIVWYMDKNRPLPPGTAFDPYRDADFERRKAEGFPPPLYPSQVPTPEATKEQQKERDKYWRDLDYITNIKY
;
A
#
# COMPACT_ATOMS: atom_id res chain seq x y z
N MET A 1 15.25 -15.05 19.80
CA MET A 1 15.24 -14.19 18.60
C MET A 1 14.25 -13.05 18.82
N PRO A 2 14.51 -11.82 18.35
CA PRO A 2 13.51 -10.76 18.35
C PRO A 2 12.25 -11.20 17.59
N LYS A 3 11.07 -10.76 18.02
CA LYS A 3 9.82 -11.00 17.28
C LYS A 3 9.92 -10.30 15.92
N LYS A 4 9.81 -11.08 14.85
CA LYS A 4 9.86 -10.59 13.46
C LYS A 4 8.43 -10.30 13.01
N GLU A 5 8.12 -9.04 12.76
CA GLU A 5 6.78 -8.60 12.38
C GLU A 5 6.85 -7.71 11.15
N ASP A 6 5.90 -7.93 10.25
CA ASP A 6 5.60 -7.04 9.13
C ASP A 6 4.36 -6.24 9.51
N ILE A 7 4.50 -4.91 9.60
CA ILE A 7 3.43 -4.01 10.02
C ILE A 7 3.31 -2.88 9.02
N LEU A 8 2.14 -2.77 8.39
CA LEU A 8 1.72 -1.61 7.62
C LEU A 8 0.90 -0.72 8.55
N ASN A 9 1.49 0.35 9.07
CA ASN A 9 0.78 1.31 9.91
C ASN A 9 0.24 2.45 9.05
N ARG A 10 -0.98 2.26 8.54
CA ARG A 10 -1.70 3.24 7.71
C ARG A 10 -1.91 4.58 8.41
N LYS A 11 -2.14 4.57 9.72
CA LYS A 11 -2.46 5.78 10.51
C LYS A 11 -1.26 6.73 10.57
N ASP A 12 -0.09 6.18 10.89
CA ASP A 12 1.13 6.96 11.06
C ASP A 12 2.02 6.96 9.81
N SER A 13 1.53 6.37 8.70
CA SER A 13 2.23 6.23 7.42
C SER A 13 3.64 5.62 7.57
N THR A 14 3.77 4.61 8.44
CA THR A 14 5.03 3.87 8.66
C THR A 14 4.91 2.42 8.26
N ILE A 15 6.04 1.84 7.86
CA ILE A 15 6.18 0.40 7.66
C ILE A 15 7.16 -0.13 8.71
N THR A 16 6.91 -1.33 9.21
CA THR A 16 7.88 -2.08 10.02
C THR A 16 8.13 -3.43 9.37
N PHE A 17 9.40 -3.82 9.28
CA PHE A 17 9.80 -5.13 8.76
C PHE A 17 11.09 -5.61 9.44
N PRO A 18 11.39 -6.92 9.45
CA PRO A 18 12.58 -7.46 10.10
C PRO A 18 13.90 -6.97 9.52
N GLY A 19 14.84 -6.64 10.42
CA GLY A 19 16.25 -6.43 10.11
C GLY A 19 16.96 -7.68 9.61
N SER A 20 18.28 -7.60 9.39
CA SER A 20 19.07 -8.73 8.94
C SER A 20 19.39 -9.66 10.10
N PHE A 21 19.21 -10.97 9.94
CA PHE A 21 19.52 -11.99 10.95
C PHE A 21 18.96 -11.70 12.36
N TRP A 22 19.80 -11.13 13.24
CA TRP A 22 19.57 -10.83 14.65
C TRP A 22 19.28 -9.34 14.92
N ASP A 23 19.36 -8.51 13.89
CA ASP A 23 19.01 -7.10 13.97
C ASP A 23 17.56 -6.92 14.42
N LYS A 24 17.30 -5.78 15.05
CA LYS A 24 15.95 -5.35 15.41
C LYS A 24 15.11 -5.11 14.15
N ASN A 25 13.79 -5.07 14.33
CA ASN A 25 12.89 -4.62 13.27
C ASN A 25 13.23 -3.17 12.88
N ILE A 26 13.07 -2.88 11.60
CA ILE A 26 13.28 -1.57 11.00
C ILE A 26 11.90 -0.95 10.85
N THR A 27 11.70 0.23 11.44
CA THR A 27 10.50 1.05 11.24
C THR A 27 10.89 2.33 10.54
N MET A 28 10.20 2.69 9.47
CA MET A 28 10.49 3.91 8.71
C MET A 28 9.23 4.48 8.04
N PRO A 29 9.23 5.77 7.64
CA PRO A 29 8.16 6.35 6.83
C PRO A 29 7.98 5.57 5.52
N PHE A 30 6.73 5.30 5.15
CA PHE A 30 6.41 4.57 3.92
C PHE A 30 6.96 5.25 2.66
N SER A 31 6.98 6.59 2.64
CA SER A 31 7.55 7.39 1.56
C SER A 31 9.04 7.17 1.31
N ASN A 32 9.77 6.61 2.29
CA ASN A 32 11.20 6.39 2.20
C ASN A 32 11.55 4.95 1.80
N VAL A 33 10.56 4.08 1.63
CA VAL A 33 10.77 2.65 1.38
C VAL A 33 11.18 2.44 -0.07
N ILE A 34 12.19 1.59 -0.27
CA ILE A 34 12.59 1.12 -1.58
C ILE A 34 12.09 -0.32 -1.75
N PHE A 35 11.27 -0.51 -2.77
CA PHE A 35 10.86 -1.84 -3.25
C PHE A 35 11.59 -2.19 -4.54
N HIS A 36 11.83 -3.49 -4.74
CA HIS A 36 12.36 -4.10 -5.95
C HIS A 36 11.63 -5.43 -6.18
N PHE A 37 11.82 -6.08 -7.32
CA PHE A 37 11.25 -7.40 -7.59
C PHE A 37 12.34 -8.40 -7.97
N SER A 38 12.24 -9.64 -7.50
CA SER A 38 13.21 -10.68 -7.86
C SER A 38 13.19 -10.98 -9.37
N THR A 39 14.36 -11.30 -9.94
CA THR A 39 14.47 -11.75 -11.34
C THR A 39 14.33 -13.27 -11.51
N GLY A 40 14.36 -14.02 -10.40
CA GLY A 40 14.36 -15.47 -10.38
C GLY A 40 15.71 -16.09 -10.79
N GLY A 41 15.75 -17.42 -10.78
CA GLY A 41 16.89 -18.20 -11.32
C GLY A 41 16.77 -18.43 -12.83
N GLU A 42 17.66 -19.26 -13.41
CA GLU A 42 17.69 -19.53 -14.86
C GLU A 42 16.36 -20.03 -15.45
N ASN A 43 15.57 -20.76 -14.65
CA ASN A 43 14.25 -21.27 -15.04
C ASN A 43 13.09 -20.31 -14.67
N ALA A 44 13.38 -19.04 -14.38
CA ALA A 44 12.44 -18.02 -13.88
C ALA A 44 11.72 -18.35 -12.56
N ILE A 45 12.05 -19.47 -11.91
CA ILE A 45 11.52 -19.81 -10.59
C ILE A 45 11.91 -18.72 -9.59
N GLY A 46 10.91 -18.20 -8.88
CA GLY A 46 11.08 -17.11 -7.91
C GLY A 46 11.27 -15.74 -8.54
N ALA A 47 10.94 -15.54 -9.82
CA ALA A 47 10.85 -14.21 -10.43
C ALA A 47 9.59 -13.45 -9.97
N TYR A 48 9.61 -12.13 -10.12
CA TYR A 48 8.51 -11.22 -9.81
C TYR A 48 8.00 -11.29 -8.36
N MET A 49 8.84 -11.65 -7.39
CA MET A 49 8.49 -11.56 -5.97
C MET A 49 8.84 -10.17 -5.46
N LEU A 50 7.94 -9.53 -4.70
CA LEU A 50 8.24 -8.22 -4.11
C LEU A 50 9.36 -8.35 -3.08
N GLN A 51 10.29 -7.41 -3.12
CA GLN A 51 11.40 -7.30 -2.19
C GLN A 51 11.40 -5.92 -1.54
N ILE A 52 11.62 -5.88 -0.23
CA ILE A 52 11.86 -4.65 0.51
C ILE A 52 13.34 -4.52 0.83
N VAL A 53 13.93 -3.36 0.53
CA VAL A 53 15.35 -3.08 0.74
C VAL A 53 15.54 -2.51 2.13
N ARG A 54 16.50 -3.06 2.88
CA ARG A 54 16.90 -2.53 4.18
C ARG A 54 17.72 -1.26 3.97
N PRO A 55 17.35 -0.14 4.61
CA PRO A 55 18.09 1.13 4.47
C PRO A 55 19.49 1.06 5.07
N THR A 56 19.78 0.07 5.94
CA THR A 56 21.05 -0.03 6.67
C THR A 56 22.21 -0.51 5.80
N ASN A 57 21.98 -1.48 4.93
CA ASN A 57 23.05 -2.16 4.18
C ASN A 57 22.65 -2.56 2.75
N HIS A 58 21.50 -2.09 2.26
CA HIS A 58 20.95 -2.39 0.93
C HIS A 58 20.73 -3.89 0.64
N THR A 59 20.81 -4.75 1.66
CA THR A 59 20.28 -6.11 1.55
C THR A 59 18.76 -6.07 1.51
N PHE A 60 18.12 -7.08 0.94
CA PHE A 60 16.68 -7.14 0.83
C PHE A 60 16.09 -8.36 1.52
N ARG A 61 14.77 -8.40 1.62
CA ARG A 61 14.01 -9.63 1.89
C ARG A 61 12.77 -9.68 1.02
N ILE A 62 12.29 -10.89 0.78
CA ILE A 62 10.96 -11.10 0.18
C ILE A 62 9.90 -10.46 1.09
N TYR A 63 8.98 -9.73 0.46
CA TYR A 63 7.89 -8.95 1.07
C TYR A 63 6.58 -9.13 0.28
N SER A 64 6.33 -10.35 -0.22
CA SER A 64 5.13 -10.66 -1.01
C SER A 64 3.87 -10.77 -0.13
N HIS A 65 2.78 -10.15 -0.57
CA HIS A 65 1.46 -10.17 0.05
C HIS A 65 0.34 -10.67 -0.90
N GLY A 66 0.69 -10.94 -2.16
CA GLY A 66 -0.14 -11.56 -3.18
C GLY A 66 0.70 -12.56 -4.00
N ASP A 67 0.22 -12.92 -5.19
CA ASP A 67 0.88 -13.93 -6.02
C ASP A 67 2.18 -13.42 -6.63
N ASP A 68 2.26 -12.11 -6.91
CA ASP A 68 3.45 -11.46 -7.47
C ASP A 68 3.71 -10.06 -6.89
N CYS A 69 4.74 -9.40 -7.42
CA CYS A 69 5.15 -8.06 -7.02
C CYS A 69 4.15 -6.97 -7.40
N TYR A 70 3.37 -7.14 -8.47
CA TYR A 70 2.36 -6.19 -8.93
C TYR A 70 1.16 -6.19 -8.00
N GLU A 71 0.66 -7.37 -7.62
CA GLU A 71 -0.40 -7.49 -6.62
C GLU A 71 0.05 -6.99 -5.26
N SER A 72 1.25 -7.42 -4.84
CA SER A 72 1.81 -7.03 -3.53
C SER A 72 1.97 -5.51 -3.42
N ILE A 73 2.57 -4.86 -4.42
CA ILE A 73 2.78 -3.41 -4.38
C ILE A 73 1.45 -2.66 -4.49
N SER A 74 0.51 -3.15 -5.30
CA SER A 74 -0.83 -2.55 -5.44
C SER A 74 -1.59 -2.57 -4.13
N LEU A 75 -1.59 -3.71 -3.43
CA LEU A 75 -2.20 -3.84 -2.10
C LEU A 75 -1.55 -2.89 -1.09
N ILE A 76 -0.22 -2.87 -1.02
CA ILE A 76 0.52 -2.05 -0.05
C ILE A 76 0.27 -0.56 -0.30
N VAL A 77 0.43 -0.09 -1.54
CA VAL A 77 0.25 1.34 -1.87
C VAL A 77 -1.20 1.77 -1.68
N TRP A 78 -2.18 0.95 -2.09
CA TRP A 78 -3.59 1.25 -1.86
C TRP A 78 -3.91 1.31 -0.36
N TYR A 79 -3.48 0.31 0.41
CA TYR A 79 -3.72 0.28 1.86
C TYR A 79 -3.07 1.47 2.57
N MET A 80 -1.82 1.81 2.24
CA MET A 80 -1.08 2.90 2.89
C MET A 80 -1.59 4.29 2.50
N ASP A 81 -2.28 4.43 1.36
CA ASP A 81 -3.00 5.64 1.01
C ASP A 81 -4.27 5.80 1.86
N LYS A 82 -4.16 6.57 2.94
CA LYS A 82 -5.27 6.84 3.84
C LYS A 82 -6.41 7.64 3.20
N ASN A 83 -6.21 8.21 2.01
CA ASN A 83 -7.23 9.02 1.32
C ASN A 83 -8.10 8.16 0.40
N ARG A 84 -7.63 6.96 0.05
CA ARG A 84 -8.40 5.95 -0.69
C ARG A 84 -9.33 5.13 0.21
N PRO A 85 -10.39 4.52 -0.34
CA PRO A 85 -11.11 3.46 0.36
C PRO A 85 -10.17 2.29 0.68
N LEU A 86 -10.51 1.50 1.70
CA LEU A 86 -9.76 0.28 2.03
C LEU A 86 -9.71 -0.66 0.81
N PRO A 87 -8.60 -1.38 0.55
CA PRO A 87 -8.45 -2.28 -0.58
C PRO A 87 -9.58 -3.32 -0.67
N PRO A 88 -9.90 -3.86 -1.85
CA PRO A 88 -10.95 -4.87 -2.01
C PRO A 88 -10.63 -6.15 -1.23
N GLY A 89 -11.67 -6.94 -0.96
CA GLY A 89 -11.59 -8.16 -0.15
C GLY A 89 -12.29 -8.02 1.21
N THR A 90 -12.51 -9.16 1.86
CA THR A 90 -13.34 -9.25 3.06
C THR A 90 -12.62 -8.95 4.37
N ALA A 91 -11.29 -8.92 4.35
CA ALA A 91 -10.46 -8.64 5.53
C ALA A 91 -10.74 -7.26 6.15
N PHE A 92 -11.25 -6.33 5.35
CA PHE A 92 -11.48 -4.94 5.73
C PHE A 92 -12.96 -4.57 5.91
N ASP A 93 -13.90 -5.47 5.62
CA ASP A 93 -15.34 -5.19 5.65
C ASP A 93 -15.81 -4.58 6.97
N PRO A 94 -15.37 -5.06 8.16
CA PRO A 94 -15.77 -4.46 9.44
C PRO A 94 -15.34 -3.00 9.63
N TYR A 95 -14.41 -2.50 8.81
CA TYR A 95 -13.80 -1.17 8.97
C TYR A 95 -14.20 -0.19 7.87
N ARG A 96 -14.92 -0.61 6.83
CA ARG A 96 -15.21 0.23 5.65
C ARG A 96 -16.04 1.45 5.99
N ASP A 97 -17.10 1.28 6.77
CA ASP A 97 -17.98 2.40 7.14
C ASP A 97 -17.27 3.41 8.04
N ALA A 98 -16.47 2.93 9.00
CA ALA A 98 -15.67 3.79 9.86
C ALA A 98 -14.60 4.57 9.07
N ASP A 99 -13.95 3.92 8.10
CA ASP A 99 -12.98 4.59 7.23
C ASP A 99 -13.65 5.63 6.32
N PHE A 100 -14.82 5.33 5.78
CA PHE A 100 -15.60 6.25 4.96
C PHE A 100 -16.02 7.50 5.75
N GLU A 101 -16.63 7.33 6.93
CA GLU A 101 -17.07 8.47 7.76
C GLU A 101 -15.88 9.33 8.22
N ARG A 102 -14.72 8.71 8.51
CA ARG A 102 -13.48 9.45 8.78
C ARG A 102 -13.08 10.30 7.57
N ARG A 103 -12.96 9.71 6.37
CA ARG A 103 -12.55 10.43 5.15
C ARG A 103 -13.55 11.53 4.80
N LYS A 104 -14.84 11.29 5.03
CA LYS A 104 -15.90 12.30 4.87
C LYS A 104 -15.72 13.48 5.82
N ALA A 105 -15.42 13.22 7.09
CA ALA A 105 -15.11 14.27 8.07
C ALA A 105 -13.83 15.07 7.74
N GLU A 106 -12.85 14.42 7.10
CA GLU A 106 -11.63 15.05 6.57
C GLU A 106 -11.87 15.79 5.22
N GLY A 107 -13.08 15.75 4.66
CA GLY A 107 -13.44 16.43 3.41
C GLY A 107 -12.98 15.70 2.14
N PHE A 108 -12.83 14.37 2.19
CA PHE A 108 -12.31 13.51 1.13
C PHE A 108 -11.04 14.08 0.48
N PRO A 109 -9.91 14.10 1.20
CA PRO A 109 -8.64 14.51 0.61
C PRO A 109 -8.31 13.65 -0.64
N PRO A 110 -7.58 14.19 -1.62
CA PRO A 110 -7.20 13.46 -2.82
C PRO A 110 -6.22 12.32 -2.53
N PRO A 111 -6.13 11.28 -3.38
CA PRO A 111 -5.15 10.20 -3.22
C PRO A 111 -3.71 10.72 -3.13
N LEU A 112 -2.91 10.11 -2.25
CA LEU A 112 -1.48 10.43 -2.13
C LEU A 112 -0.69 9.92 -3.33
N TYR A 113 -1.12 8.79 -3.89
CA TYR A 113 -0.52 8.19 -5.06
C TYR A 113 -1.57 8.20 -6.18
N PRO A 114 -1.28 8.70 -7.38
CA PRO A 114 -2.22 8.64 -8.50
C PRO A 114 -2.33 7.21 -9.03
N SER A 115 -3.49 6.82 -9.58
CA SER A 115 -3.66 5.52 -10.23
C SER A 115 -4.70 5.59 -11.34
N GLN A 116 -4.45 4.84 -12.42
CA GLN A 116 -5.42 4.58 -13.50
C GLN A 116 -6.45 3.52 -13.13
N VAL A 117 -6.23 2.78 -12.04
CA VAL A 117 -7.15 1.76 -11.56
C VAL A 117 -8.21 2.45 -10.70
N PRO A 118 -9.51 2.27 -10.99
CA PRO A 118 -10.57 2.85 -10.19
C PRO A 118 -10.56 2.30 -8.77
N THR A 119 -10.79 3.16 -7.77
CA THR A 119 -10.86 2.77 -6.36
C THR A 119 -12.29 2.96 -5.84
N PRO A 120 -13.21 2.00 -6.06
CA PRO A 120 -14.59 2.19 -5.68
C PRO A 120 -14.78 2.14 -4.16
N GLU A 121 -15.75 2.92 -3.66
CA GLU A 121 -16.29 2.77 -2.32
C GLU A 121 -17.09 1.46 -2.16
N ALA A 122 -17.42 1.11 -0.91
CA ALA A 122 -18.13 -0.14 -0.62
C ALA A 122 -19.56 -0.15 -1.19
N THR A 123 -20.21 1.03 -1.26
CA THR A 123 -21.57 1.19 -1.79
C THR A 123 -21.64 2.29 -2.86
N LYS A 124 -22.69 2.23 -3.68
CA LYS A 124 -22.93 3.24 -4.73
C LYS A 124 -23.26 4.61 -4.14
N GLU A 125 -23.88 4.64 -2.97
CA GLU A 125 -24.23 5.85 -2.23
C GLU A 125 -22.97 6.53 -1.69
N GLN A 126 -22.06 5.75 -1.09
CA GLN A 126 -20.74 6.23 -0.65
C GLN A 126 -19.94 6.78 -1.84
N GLN A 127 -19.95 6.07 -2.98
CA GLN A 127 -19.28 6.51 -4.19
C GLN A 127 -19.79 7.88 -4.66
N LYS A 128 -21.12 8.05 -4.74
CA LYS A 128 -21.75 9.32 -5.15
C LYS A 128 -21.40 10.47 -4.21
N GLU A 129 -21.21 10.20 -2.92
CA GLU A 129 -20.82 11.22 -1.95
C GLU A 129 -19.37 11.65 -2.15
N ARG A 130 -18.45 10.69 -2.36
CA ARG A 130 -17.03 10.98 -2.66
C ARG A 130 -16.88 11.76 -3.96
N ASP A 131 -17.61 11.36 -5.01
CA ASP A 131 -17.49 11.93 -6.35
C ASP A 131 -17.85 13.43 -6.42
N LYS A 132 -18.49 13.98 -5.38
CA LYS A 132 -18.72 15.44 -5.24
C LYS A 132 -17.42 16.22 -5.02
N TYR A 133 -16.37 15.56 -4.55
CA TYR A 133 -15.08 16.17 -4.21
C TYR A 133 -14.07 15.93 -5.31
N TRP A 134 -13.91 14.67 -5.74
CA TRP A 134 -13.00 14.30 -6.82
C TRP A 134 -13.25 12.89 -7.36
N ARG A 135 -12.69 12.60 -8.54
CA ARG A 135 -12.67 11.26 -9.14
C ARG A 135 -11.24 10.84 -9.47
N ASP A 136 -10.95 9.54 -9.41
CA ASP A 136 -9.60 8.98 -9.63
C ASP A 136 -8.98 9.48 -10.96
N LEU A 137 -9.79 9.55 -12.02
CA LEU A 137 -9.37 9.99 -13.36
C LEU A 137 -9.00 11.48 -13.45
N ASP A 138 -9.55 12.33 -12.57
CA ASP A 138 -9.33 13.78 -12.61
C ASP A 138 -7.87 14.12 -12.23
N TYR A 139 -7.20 13.30 -11.42
CA TYR A 139 -5.82 13.55 -10.94
C TYR A 139 -4.71 13.04 -11.85
N ILE A 140 -5.02 12.15 -12.79
CA ILE A 140 -4.03 11.60 -13.73
C ILE A 140 -3.69 12.62 -14.82
N THR A 141 -4.70 13.40 -15.24
CA THR A 141 -4.57 14.36 -16.35
C THR A 141 -3.69 15.57 -16.04
N ASN A 142 -3.35 15.80 -14.77
CA ASN A 142 -2.51 16.91 -14.32
C ASN A 142 -1.05 16.52 -14.03
N ILE A 143 -0.66 15.25 -14.24
CA ILE A 143 0.72 14.81 -14.07
C ILE A 143 1.48 15.10 -15.36
N LYS A 144 2.30 16.16 -15.35
CA LYS A 144 3.30 16.38 -16.41
C LYS A 144 4.48 15.44 -16.17
N TYR A 145 4.70 14.51 -17.10
CA TYR A 145 5.93 13.73 -17.17
C TYR A 145 7.08 14.59 -17.68
#